data_AF-M4RRJ2-F1
#
_entry.id   AF-M4RRJ2-F1
#
_cell.length_a   1.000
_cell.length_b   1.000
_cell.length_c   1.000
_cell.angle_alpha   90.00
_cell.angle_beta   90.00
_cell.angle_gamma   90.00
#
_symmetry.space_group_name_H-M   'P 1'
#
loop_
_entity.id
_entity.type
_entity.pdbx_description
1 polymer ?
#
loop_
_entity_poly.entity_id
_entity_poly.type
_entity_poly.pdbx_seq_one_letter_code
_entity_poly.pdbx_strand_id
1 'polypeptide(L)'
;MSIKTSEVDVLIIGAGISGIGAAYHLQKHCPTKSYAIIEARSEVGGTWDLFRYPGIRSDSDMFTFGFNFKPWRSPKAISPGQDIKHYISEAATENGIDKHIVFEHKVLAANWDSASAKWHTEIQNLKTGECCQYVSCFFFLVPVIITTIMVTPQILKALRIFQVK
;
A
#
# COMPACT_ATOMS: atom_id res chain seq x y z
N MET A 1 -23.10 -11.46 -14.49
CA MET A 1 -22.30 -11.87 -13.31
C MET A 1 -22.34 -10.73 -12.32
N SER A 2 -22.74 -10.99 -11.07
CA SER A 2 -22.72 -9.96 -10.01
C SER A 2 -21.26 -9.71 -9.61
N ILE A 3 -20.80 -8.47 -9.70
CA ILE A 3 -19.46 -8.09 -9.24
C ILE A 3 -19.47 -8.13 -7.72
N LYS A 4 -18.53 -8.86 -7.11
CA LYS A 4 -18.41 -8.91 -5.66
C LYS A 4 -17.91 -7.55 -5.15
N THR A 5 -18.68 -6.90 -4.28
CA THR A 5 -18.34 -5.60 -3.69
C THR A 5 -18.01 -5.74 -2.21
N SER A 6 -16.92 -5.09 -1.77
CA SER A 6 -16.50 -5.00 -0.37
C SER A 6 -16.40 -3.53 0.06
N GLU A 7 -16.74 -3.20 1.30
CA GLU A 7 -16.62 -1.84 1.84
C GLU A 7 -15.56 -1.77 2.94
N VAL A 8 -14.74 -0.72 2.91
CA VAL A 8 -13.75 -0.38 3.96
C VAL A 8 -13.69 1.13 4.13
N ASP A 9 -13.32 1.64 5.31
CA ASP A 9 -13.14 3.08 5.48
C ASP A 9 -11.96 3.60 4.65
N VAL A 10 -10.85 2.84 4.63
CA VAL A 10 -9.60 3.22 3.95
C VAL A 10 -9.09 2.08 3.07
N LEU A 11 -8.86 2.37 1.79
CA LEU A 11 -8.21 1.44 0.86
C LEU A 11 -6.78 1.92 0.59
N ILE A 12 -5.79 1.08 0.89
CA ILE A 12 -4.36 1.34 0.70
C ILE A 12 -3.87 0.54 -0.50
N ILE A 13 -3.19 1.18 -1.46
CA ILE A 13 -2.67 0.51 -2.65
C ILE A 13 -1.16 0.33 -2.51
N GLY A 14 -0.72 -0.93 -2.44
CA GLY A 14 0.66 -1.37 -2.34
C GLY A 14 1.09 -1.76 -0.92
N ALA A 15 1.65 -2.96 -0.77
CA ALA A 15 2.25 -3.47 0.46
C ALA A 15 3.78 -3.24 0.48
N GLY A 16 4.20 -2.02 0.15
CA GLY A 16 5.58 -1.54 0.32
C GLY A 16 5.79 -0.83 1.65
N ILE A 17 6.97 -0.23 1.83
CA ILE A 17 7.29 0.50 3.08
C ILE A 17 6.22 1.55 3.42
N SER A 18 5.80 2.38 2.45
CA SER A 18 4.79 3.41 2.68
C SER A 18 3.41 2.85 3.01
N GLY A 19 3.00 1.73 2.39
CA GLY A 19 1.71 1.10 2.64
C GLY A 19 1.64 0.48 4.04
N ILE A 20 2.69 -0.21 4.46
CA ILE A 20 2.80 -0.78 5.81
C ILE A 20 2.88 0.34 6.86
N GLY A 21 3.65 1.40 6.59
CA GLY A 21 3.71 2.57 7.47
C GLY A 21 2.35 3.25 7.63
N ALA A 22 1.62 3.47 6.53
CA ALA A 22 0.28 4.05 6.56
C ALA A 22 -0.70 3.19 7.36
N ALA A 23 -0.69 1.87 7.15
CA ALA A 23 -1.54 0.94 7.88
C ALA A 23 -1.25 0.94 9.39
N TYR A 24 0.03 0.97 9.80
CA TYR A 24 0.41 1.08 11.21
C TYR A 24 -0.19 2.34 11.85
N HIS A 25 0.03 3.50 11.23
CA HIS A 25 -0.48 4.76 11.75
C HIS A 25 -2.00 4.81 11.76
N LEU A 26 -2.67 4.25 10.74
CA LEU A 26 -4.12 4.16 10.70
C LEU A 26 -4.67 3.32 11.86
N GLN A 27 -4.12 2.11 12.09
CA GLN A 27 -4.55 1.26 13.21
C GLN A 27 -4.31 1.93 14.56
N LYS A 28 -3.17 2.62 14.71
CA LYS A 28 -2.77 3.25 15.97
C LYS A 28 -3.61 4.48 16.32
N HIS A 29 -3.92 5.32 15.33
CA HIS A 29 -4.57 6.61 15.55
C HIS A 29 -6.08 6.57 15.28
N CYS A 30 -6.55 5.63 14.47
CA CYS A 30 -7.95 5.46 14.09
C CYS A 30 -8.39 3.99 14.26
N PRO A 31 -8.33 3.41 15.47
CA PRO A 31 -8.53 1.97 15.69
C PRO A 31 -9.93 1.46 15.33
N THR A 32 -10.92 2.37 15.24
CA THR A 32 -12.30 2.02 14.84
C THR A 32 -12.50 1.98 13.33
N LYS A 33 -11.48 2.33 12.53
CA LYS A 33 -11.58 2.41 11.07
C LYS A 33 -11.11 1.11 10.42
N SER A 34 -11.96 0.58 9.55
CA SER A 34 -11.65 -0.60 8.74
C SER A 34 -10.73 -0.24 7.57
N TYR A 35 -9.82 -1.13 7.22
CA TYR A 35 -8.96 -0.94 6.06
C TYR A 35 -8.57 -2.26 5.40
N ALA A 36 -8.18 -2.14 4.13
CA ALA A 36 -7.56 -3.20 3.35
C ALA A 36 -6.37 -2.65 2.56
N ILE A 37 -5.35 -3.49 2.37
CA ILE A 37 -4.20 -3.21 1.51
C ILE A 37 -4.29 -4.09 0.27
N ILE A 38 -4.27 -3.50 -0.92
CA ILE A 38 -4.28 -4.23 -2.18
C ILE A 38 -2.86 -4.28 -2.73
N GLU A 39 -2.34 -5.49 -2.93
CA GLU A 39 -1.01 -5.72 -3.48
C GLU A 39 -1.09 -6.62 -4.71
N ALA A 40 -0.48 -6.20 -5.81
CA ALA A 40 -0.48 -6.96 -7.06
C ALA A 40 0.44 -8.18 -7.01
N ARG A 41 1.44 -8.18 -6.13
CA ARG A 41 2.38 -9.29 -5.97
C ARG A 41 1.88 -10.30 -4.93
N SER A 42 2.53 -11.45 -4.89
CA SER A 42 2.28 -12.51 -3.91
C SER A 42 2.98 -12.28 -2.56
N GLU A 43 3.78 -11.22 -2.43
CA GLU A 43 4.59 -10.95 -1.25
C GLU A 43 4.64 -9.45 -0.92
N VAL A 44 4.90 -9.13 0.35
CA VAL A 44 5.18 -7.77 0.85
C VAL A 44 6.55 -7.31 0.36
N GLY A 45 6.71 -6.00 0.12
CA GLY A 45 8.03 -5.38 -0.07
C GLY A 45 8.06 -4.19 -1.02
N GLY A 46 7.04 -4.01 -1.86
CA GLY A 46 6.99 -2.90 -2.83
C GLY A 46 8.21 -2.92 -3.75
N THR A 47 8.91 -1.80 -3.89
CA THR A 47 10.13 -1.68 -4.74
C THR A 47 11.17 -2.78 -4.47
N TRP A 48 11.32 -3.19 -3.21
CA TRP A 48 12.30 -4.20 -2.78
C TRP A 48 11.95 -5.63 -3.19
N ASP A 49 10.69 -5.87 -3.52
CA ASP A 49 10.26 -7.13 -4.12
C ASP A 49 10.38 -7.11 -5.65
N LEU A 50 10.17 -5.94 -6.26
CA LEU A 50 10.19 -5.74 -7.72
C LEU A 50 11.58 -5.91 -8.33
N PHE A 51 12.59 -5.31 -7.71
CA PHE A 51 13.94 -5.27 -8.27
C PHE A 51 14.84 -6.29 -7.58
N ARG A 52 15.16 -7.38 -8.30
CA ARG A 52 15.95 -8.52 -7.79
C ARG A 52 17.25 -8.72 -8.58
N TYR A 53 18.03 -7.65 -8.78
CA TYR A 53 19.35 -7.74 -9.43
C TYR A 53 20.50 -7.73 -8.40
N PRO A 54 21.65 -8.37 -8.68
CA PRO A 54 22.79 -8.39 -7.76
C PRO A 54 23.26 -6.97 -7.38
N GLY A 55 23.39 -6.70 -6.08
CA GLY A 55 23.89 -5.42 -5.56
C GLY A 55 22.85 -4.32 -5.33
N ILE A 56 21.55 -4.62 -5.45
CA ILE A 56 20.49 -3.67 -5.08
C ILE A 56 20.53 -3.33 -3.59
N ARG A 57 20.44 -2.03 -3.30
CA ARG A 57 20.55 -1.46 -1.96
C ARG A 57 19.82 -0.13 -1.87
N SER A 58 19.50 0.29 -0.65
CA SER A 58 19.07 1.66 -0.39
C SER A 58 20.23 2.64 -0.57
N ASP A 59 19.94 3.78 -1.19
CA ASP A 59 20.82 4.96 -1.21
C ASP A 59 20.70 5.78 0.08
N SER A 60 19.58 5.62 0.80
CA SER A 60 19.29 6.22 2.10
C SER A 60 19.60 5.26 3.24
N ASP A 61 20.08 5.78 4.36
CA ASP A 61 20.30 4.95 5.54
C ASP A 61 18.96 4.49 6.14
N MET A 62 18.91 3.25 6.64
CA MET A 62 17.69 2.67 7.18
C MET A 62 17.35 3.18 8.60
N PHE A 63 18.26 3.90 9.27
CA PHE A 63 17.96 4.53 10.55
C PHE A 63 17.07 5.76 10.37
N THR A 64 17.15 6.45 9.22
CA THR A 64 16.28 7.57 8.86
C THR A 64 15.11 7.16 7.97
N PHE A 65 15.31 6.18 7.08
CA PHE A 65 14.28 5.71 6.16
C PHE A 65 13.33 4.66 6.75
N GLY A 66 13.75 3.99 7.83
CA GLY A 66 12.95 2.97 8.51
C GLY A 66 11.70 3.53 9.21
N PHE A 67 10.84 2.62 9.65
CA PHE A 67 9.71 2.93 10.49
C PHE A 67 10.14 3.44 11.87
N ASN A 68 9.62 4.59 12.27
CA ASN A 68 9.82 5.12 13.63
C ASN A 68 9.31 4.14 14.72
N PHE A 69 8.31 3.32 14.39
CA PHE A 69 7.74 2.32 15.31
C PHE A 69 8.48 0.98 15.33
N LYS A 70 9.41 0.74 14.39
CA LYS A 70 10.23 -0.47 14.35
C LYS A 70 11.66 -0.05 13.98
N PRO A 71 12.51 0.31 14.96
CA PRO A 71 13.87 0.75 14.67
C PRO A 71 14.65 -0.29 13.87
N TRP A 72 15.43 0.17 12.89
CA TRP A 72 16.37 -0.67 12.16
C TRP A 72 17.51 -1.10 13.10
N ARG A 73 17.78 -2.41 13.19
CA ARG A 73 18.77 -2.97 14.12
C ARG A 73 20.02 -3.51 13.44
N SER A 74 20.02 -3.66 12.12
CA SER A 74 21.20 -4.19 11.42
C SER A 74 22.31 -3.13 11.40
N PRO A 75 23.55 -3.51 11.75
CA PRO A 75 24.68 -2.57 11.78
C PRO A 75 25.16 -2.18 10.37
N LYS A 76 24.59 -2.75 9.31
CA LYS A 76 24.96 -2.44 7.93
C LYS A 76 24.45 -1.05 7.55
N ALA A 77 25.37 -0.10 7.32
CA ALA A 77 25.04 1.24 6.84
C ALA A 77 24.31 1.22 5.48
N ILE A 78 24.65 0.25 4.63
CA ILE A 78 24.01 0.01 3.33
C ILE A 78 23.31 -1.34 3.40
N SER A 79 21.98 -1.31 3.37
CA SER A 79 21.16 -2.52 3.56
C SER A 79 20.82 -3.16 2.22
N PRO A 80 21.15 -4.45 2.02
CA PRO A 80 20.69 -5.23 0.87
C PRO A 80 19.16 -5.19 0.75
N GLY A 81 18.62 -5.20 -0.47
CA GLY A 81 17.17 -5.18 -0.68
C GLY A 81 16.40 -6.32 0.02
N GLN A 82 17.03 -7.49 0.18
CA GLN A 82 16.45 -8.60 0.93
C GLN A 82 16.28 -8.29 2.43
N ASP A 83 17.27 -7.62 3.05
CA ASP A 83 17.20 -7.23 4.47
C ASP A 83 16.04 -6.23 4.66
N ILE A 84 15.85 -5.31 3.71
CA ILE A 84 14.75 -4.33 3.75
C ILE A 84 13.40 -5.00 3.55
N LYS A 85 13.27 -5.93 2.60
CA LYS A 85 12.04 -6.71 2.40
C LYS A 85 11.68 -7.50 3.66
N HIS A 86 12.66 -8.15 4.29
CA HIS A 86 12.48 -8.89 5.54
C HIS A 86 11.95 -7.96 6.64
N TYR A 87 12.59 -6.81 6.83
CA TYR A 87 12.19 -5.81 7.81
C TYR A 87 10.75 -5.30 7.62
N ILE A 88 10.32 -5.04 6.37
CA ILE A 88 8.95 -4.63 6.07
C ILE A 88 7.97 -5.77 6.40
N SER A 89 8.32 -7.01 6.08
CA SER A 89 7.51 -8.20 6.39
C SER A 89 7.35 -8.42 7.90
N GLU A 90 8.44 -8.30 8.67
CA GLU A 90 8.40 -8.35 10.12
C GLU A 90 7.52 -7.23 10.69
N ALA A 91 7.67 -6.00 10.20
CA ALA A 91 6.85 -4.87 10.64
C ALA A 91 5.36 -5.13 10.39
N ALA A 92 5.02 -5.72 9.25
CA ALA A 92 3.64 -6.07 8.94
C ALA A 92 3.10 -7.14 9.91
N THR A 93 3.86 -8.21 10.12
CA THR A 93 3.47 -9.36 10.95
C THR A 93 3.35 -8.99 12.43
N GLU A 94 4.35 -8.29 12.98
CA GLU A 94 4.37 -7.88 14.40
C GLU A 94 3.18 -6.98 14.78
N ASN A 95 2.62 -6.26 13.80
CA ASN A 95 1.51 -5.34 13.99
C ASN A 95 0.19 -5.87 13.41
N GLY A 96 0.15 -7.14 13.01
CA GLY A 96 -1.05 -7.80 12.44
C GLY A 96 -1.55 -7.21 11.11
N ILE A 97 -0.74 -6.37 10.45
CA ILE A 97 -1.10 -5.68 9.21
C ILE A 97 -1.20 -6.67 8.05
N ASP A 98 -0.40 -7.73 8.08
CA ASP A 98 -0.38 -8.82 7.10
C ASP A 98 -1.78 -9.42 6.85
N LYS A 99 -2.61 -9.49 7.89
CA LYS A 99 -4.00 -10.01 7.84
C LYS A 99 -4.94 -9.13 7.01
N HIS A 100 -4.57 -7.88 6.76
CA HIS A 100 -5.35 -6.91 5.99
C HIS A 100 -4.86 -6.78 4.54
N ILE A 101 -3.85 -7.57 4.14
CA ILE A 101 -3.27 -7.52 2.80
C ILE A 101 -3.97 -8.54 1.91
N VAL A 102 -4.44 -8.06 0.76
CA VAL A 102 -5.00 -8.86 -0.32
C VAL A 102 -3.98 -8.90 -1.46
N PHE A 103 -3.20 -9.98 -1.48
CA PHE A 103 -2.14 -10.21 -2.47
C PHE A 103 -2.69 -10.67 -3.82
N GLU A 104 -1.88 -10.53 -4.87
CA GLU A 104 -2.21 -10.94 -6.25
C GLU A 104 -3.47 -10.27 -6.79
N HIS A 105 -3.72 -9.04 -6.34
CA HIS A 105 -4.85 -8.24 -6.76
C HIS A 105 -4.36 -6.91 -7.33
N LYS A 106 -4.72 -6.63 -8.58
CA LYS A 106 -4.31 -5.42 -9.30
C LYS A 106 -5.48 -4.45 -9.37
N VAL A 107 -5.25 -3.21 -8.93
CA VAL A 107 -6.18 -2.11 -9.16
C VAL A 107 -6.20 -1.77 -10.66
N LEU A 108 -7.38 -1.77 -11.26
CA LEU A 108 -7.60 -1.39 -12.65
C LEU A 108 -8.02 0.07 -12.79
N ALA A 109 -8.93 0.50 -11.92
CA ALA A 109 -9.48 1.85 -11.93
C ALA A 109 -9.91 2.25 -10.51
N ALA A 110 -9.89 3.56 -10.24
CA ALA A 110 -10.45 4.15 -9.03
C ALA A 110 -11.22 5.41 -9.43
N ASN A 111 -12.52 5.42 -9.15
CA ASN A 111 -13.44 6.48 -9.56
C ASN A 111 -14.06 7.11 -8.32
N TRP A 112 -14.02 8.44 -8.24
CA TRP A 112 -14.68 9.17 -7.16
C TRP A 112 -16.15 9.40 -7.49
N ASP A 113 -17.04 8.96 -6.62
CA ASP A 113 -18.45 9.34 -6.65
C ASP A 113 -18.70 10.50 -5.69
N SER A 114 -19.09 11.64 -6.25
CA SER A 114 -19.37 12.86 -5.48
C SER A 114 -20.73 12.82 -4.77
N ALA A 115 -21.68 11.99 -5.22
CA ALA A 115 -22.99 11.88 -4.58
C ALA A 115 -22.90 11.11 -3.26
N SER A 116 -22.15 10.01 -3.24
CA SER A 116 -21.92 9.21 -2.03
C SER A 116 -20.68 9.63 -1.24
N ALA A 117 -19.82 10.48 -1.79
CA ALA A 117 -18.51 10.83 -1.25
C ALA A 117 -17.65 9.58 -0.98
N LYS A 118 -17.66 8.62 -1.91
CA LYS A 118 -16.89 7.39 -1.83
C LYS A 118 -16.08 7.14 -3.11
N TRP A 119 -14.96 6.45 -2.95
CA TRP A 119 -14.18 5.86 -4.02
C TRP A 119 -14.74 4.49 -4.39
N HIS A 120 -14.93 4.26 -5.68
CA HIS A 120 -15.21 2.96 -6.26
C HIS A 120 -13.98 2.46 -6.98
N THR A 121 -13.34 1.43 -6.42
CA THR A 121 -12.09 0.87 -6.92
C THR A 121 -12.34 -0.49 -7.55
N GLU A 122 -12.01 -0.63 -8.82
CA GLU A 122 -12.07 -1.88 -9.57
C GLU A 122 -10.75 -2.63 -9.42
N ILE A 123 -10.86 -3.91 -9.08
CA ILE A 123 -9.71 -4.76 -8.77
C ILE A 123 -9.85 -6.07 -9.53
N GLN A 124 -8.76 -6.55 -10.10
CA GLN A 124 -8.67 -7.85 -10.74
C GLN A 124 -7.82 -8.80 -9.89
N ASN A 125 -8.35 -9.97 -9.60
CA ASN A 125 -7.57 -11.09 -9.10
C ASN A 125 -6.68 -11.62 -10.24
N LEU A 126 -5.37 -11.57 -10.06
CA LEU A 126 -4.40 -11.94 -11.10
C LEU A 126 -4.30 -13.46 -11.34
N LYS A 127 -4.77 -14.28 -10.39
CA LYS A 127 -4.80 -15.73 -10.52
C LYS A 127 -6.02 -16.21 -11.29
N THR A 128 -7.20 -15.66 -10.98
CA THR A 128 -8.47 -16.12 -11.57
C THR A 128 -8.94 -15.26 -12.73
N GLY A 129 -8.44 -14.03 -12.85
CA GLY A 129 -8.91 -13.03 -13.81
C GLY A 129 -10.22 -12.35 -13.41
N GLU A 130 -10.83 -12.77 -12.30
CA GLU A 130 -12.11 -12.24 -11.82
C GLU A 130 -11.96 -10.80 -11.31
N CYS A 131 -12.96 -9.97 -11.60
CA CYS A 131 -13.03 -8.60 -11.10
C CYS A 131 -13.93 -8.49 -9.86
N CYS A 132 -13.47 -7.73 -8.89
CA CYS A 132 -14.22 -7.31 -7.72
C CYS A 132 -14.13 -5.79 -7.53
N GLN A 133 -14.98 -5.26 -6.67
CA GLN A 133 -15.01 -3.83 -6.36
C GLN A 133 -14.77 -3.60 -4.87
N TYR A 134 -14.00 -2.57 -4.55
CA TYR A 134 -13.91 -2.01 -3.21
C TYR A 134 -14.52 -0.61 -3.20
N VAL A 135 -15.33 -0.34 -2.19
CA VAL A 135 -15.87 1.00 -1.93
C VAL A 135 -15.21 1.54 -0.67
N SER A 136 -14.65 2.75 -0.73
CA SER A 136 -14.00 3.36 0.43
C SER A 136 -14.19 4.86 0.56
N CYS A 137 -14.14 5.37 1.80
CA CYS A 137 -14.19 6.82 2.05
C CYS A 137 -12.86 7.47 1.70
N PHE A 138 -11.75 6.80 2.02
CA PHE A 138 -10.40 7.25 1.74
C PHE A 138 -9.65 6.27 0.84
N PHE A 139 -8.80 6.83 0.00
CA PHE A 139 -7.98 6.10 -0.96
C PHE A 139 -6.53 6.59 -0.84
N PHE A 140 -5.63 5.71 -0.42
CA PHE A 140 -4.21 6.00 -0.27
C PHE A 140 -3.42 5.28 -1.35
N LEU A 141 -2.98 6.03 -2.36
CA LEU A 141 -2.17 5.52 -3.45
C LEU A 141 -0.70 5.75 -3.13
N VAL A 142 0.07 4.67 -3.06
CA VAL A 142 1.53 4.75 -3.04
C VAL A 142 2.02 4.66 -4.49
N PRO A 143 2.49 5.76 -5.11
CA PRO A 143 3.04 5.67 -6.45
C PRO A 143 4.31 4.82 -6.42
N VAL A 144 4.37 3.79 -7.27
CA VAL A 144 5.63 3.09 -7.56
C VAL A 144 6.52 4.09 -8.28
N ILE A 145 7.69 4.39 -7.70
CA ILE A 145 8.69 5.19 -8.39
C ILE A 145 9.14 4.40 -9.63
N ILE A 146 8.85 4.99 -10.80
CA ILE A 146 9.11 4.58 -12.19
C ILE A 146 7.86 4.10 -12.96
N THR A 147 7.47 4.97 -13.90
CA THR A 147 6.54 4.86 -15.03
C THR A 147 5.03 4.92 -14.77
N THR A 148 4.51 6.13 -14.95
CA THR A 148 3.24 6.48 -15.62
C THR A 148 2.01 5.68 -15.22
N ILE A 149 1.43 6.02 -14.06
CA ILE A 149 -0.01 5.90 -13.86
C ILE A 149 -0.62 7.20 -14.40
N MET A 150 -1.55 7.10 -15.35
CA MET A 150 -2.39 8.22 -15.74
C MET A 150 -3.10 8.75 -14.48
N VAL A 151 -2.58 9.83 -13.93
CA VAL A 151 -3.25 10.58 -12.87
C VAL A 151 -4.50 11.17 -13.51
N THR A 152 -5.64 10.52 -13.33
CA THR A 152 -6.91 11.13 -13.71
C THR A 152 -7.05 12.43 -12.91
N PRO A 153 -7.63 13.51 -13.48
CA PRO A 153 -7.81 14.79 -12.79
C PRO A 153 -8.53 14.69 -11.43
N GLN A 154 -9.21 13.56 -11.16
CA GLN A 154 -9.90 13.28 -9.92
C GLN A 154 -8.95 12.97 -8.75
N ILE A 155 -7.81 12.32 -8.99
CA ILE A 155 -6.81 12.01 -7.93
C ILE A 155 -6.18 13.30 -7.39
N LEU A 156 -5.95 14.30 -8.26
CA LEU A 156 -5.48 15.63 -7.88
C LEU A 156 -6.47 16.39 -6.97
N LYS A 157 -7.78 16.15 -7.14
CA LYS A 157 -8.80 16.73 -6.24
C LYS A 157 -8.80 16.06 -4.86
N ALA A 158 -8.51 14.76 -4.80
CA ALA A 158 -8.40 13.99 -3.57
C ALA A 158 -7.17 14.39 -2.72
N LEU A 159 -6.03 14.60 -3.39
CA LEU A 159 -4.77 14.99 -2.73
C LEU A 159 -4.83 16.36 -2.05
N ARG A 160 -5.74 17.26 -2.48
CA ARG A 160 -5.97 18.54 -1.80
C ARG A 160 -6.57 18.40 -0.40
N ILE A 161 -7.12 17.24 -0.04
CA ILE A 161 -7.70 17.01 1.30
C ILE A 161 -6.60 16.68 2.33
N PHE A 162 -5.39 16.31 1.90
CA PHE A 162 -4.28 15.96 2.80
C PHE A 162 -3.26 17.09 3.05
N GLN A 163 -3.45 18.28 2.47
CA GLN A 163 -2.70 19.46 2.90
C GLN A 163 -3.43 20.12 4.09
N VAL A 164 -3.21 19.54 5.26
CA VAL A 164 -3.50 20.21 6.54
C VAL A 164 -2.52 21.39 6.65
N LYS A 165 -3.07 22.59 6.85
CA LYS A 165 -2.33 23.80 7.23
C LYS A 165 -1.59 23.62 8.54
#